data_AF-A0A2S3U6Y7-F1
#
_entry.id   AF-A0A2S3U6Y7-F1
#
_cell.length_a   1.000
_cell.length_b   1.000
_cell.length_c   1.000
_cell.angle_alpha   90.00
_cell.angle_beta   90.00
_cell.angle_gamma   90.00
#
_symmetry.space_group_name_H-M   'P 1'
#
loop_
_entity.id
_entity.type
_entity.pdbx_description
1 polymer ?
#
loop_
_entity_poly.entity_id
_entity_poly.type
_entity_poly.pdbx_seq_one_letter_code
_entity_poly.pdbx_strand_id
1 'polypeptide(L)'
;MEIGSQPQAGLNLVDEIRHRLPFAQIVFITTHEELSFLTLERRIAPLDYILKEQGPDTVKTKIEADIRATIDILKSEAEEHKNILGYKIGNALFFSPCQRCYYAKY
;
A
#
# COMPACT_ATOMS: atom_id res chain seq x y z
N MET A 1 -7.79 17.27 8.23
CA MET A 1 -8.08 16.02 7.50
C MET A 1 -9.54 15.69 7.73
N GLU A 2 -10.37 16.65 7.34
CA GLU A 2 -11.79 16.62 7.64
C GLU A 2 -12.53 16.13 6.40
N ILE A 3 -13.59 15.37 6.60
CA ILE A 3 -14.53 15.06 5.53
C ILE A 3 -15.84 15.74 5.93
N GLY A 4 -16.21 16.79 5.19
CA GLY A 4 -17.27 17.70 5.62
C GLY A 4 -16.88 18.42 6.92
N SER A 5 -17.76 18.40 7.92
CA SER A 5 -17.54 19.05 9.23
C SER A 5 -16.95 18.13 10.31
N GLN A 6 -16.40 16.97 9.92
CA GLN A 6 -15.89 15.97 10.86
C GLN A 6 -14.35 15.89 10.84
N PRO A 7 -13.66 16.43 11.85
CA PRO A 7 -12.21 16.61 11.83
C PRO A 7 -11.38 15.32 11.81
N GLN A 8 -11.90 14.24 12.40
CA GLN A 8 -11.23 12.94 12.49
C GLN A 8 -11.72 11.93 11.44
N ALA A 9 -12.68 12.30 10.59
CA ALA A 9 -13.30 11.35 9.66
C ALA A 9 -12.27 10.71 8.70
N GLY A 10 -11.27 11.46 8.25
CA GLY A 10 -10.21 10.91 7.40
C GLY A 10 -9.34 9.86 8.11
N LEU A 11 -9.01 10.06 9.39
CA LEU A 11 -8.23 9.10 10.17
C LEU A 11 -9.05 7.85 10.49
N ASN A 12 -10.32 8.02 10.89
CA ASN A 12 -11.20 6.89 11.17
C ASN A 12 -11.44 6.03 9.91
N LEU A 13 -11.59 6.66 8.75
CA LEU A 13 -11.69 5.96 7.47
C LEU A 13 -10.44 5.12 7.20
N VAL A 14 -9.26 5.66 7.51
CA VAL A 14 -8.00 4.93 7.29
C VAL A 14 -7.86 3.75 8.22
N ASP A 15 -8.30 3.87 9.48
CA ASP A 15 -8.34 2.75 10.42
C ASP A 15 -9.20 1.59 9.84
N GLU A 16 -10.36 1.91 9.26
CA GLU A 16 -11.21 0.92 8.58
C GLU A 16 -10.55 0.32 7.33
N ILE A 17 -9.92 1.17 6.50
CA ILE A 17 -9.19 0.70 5.31
C ILE A 17 -8.08 -0.26 5.71
N ARG A 18 -7.26 0.06 6.72
CA ARG A 18 -6.19 -0.81 7.19
C ARG A 18 -6.70 -2.13 7.76
N HIS A 19 -7.87 -2.12 8.41
CA HIS A 19 -8.48 -3.34 8.91
C HIS A 19 -8.90 -4.30 7.78
N ARG A 20 -9.34 -3.77 6.64
CA ARG A 20 -9.78 -4.56 5.48
C ARG A 20 -8.67 -4.84 4.47
N LEU A 21 -7.74 -3.89 4.31
CA LEU A 21 -6.63 -3.88 3.37
C LEU A 21 -5.35 -3.46 4.11
N PRO A 22 -4.71 -4.38 4.86
CA PRO A 22 -3.55 -4.08 5.70
C PRO A 22 -2.39 -3.43 4.95
N PHE A 23 -2.23 -3.76 3.66
CA PHE A 23 -1.11 -3.31 2.82
C PHE A 23 -1.49 -2.20 1.83
N ALA A 24 -2.66 -1.57 1.99
CA ALA A 24 -3.06 -0.45 1.13
C ALA A 24 -2.02 0.68 1.17
N GLN A 25 -1.67 1.24 0.02
CA GLN A 25 -0.82 2.43 -0.04
C GLN A 25 -1.70 3.67 0.16
N ILE A 26 -1.43 4.46 1.20
CA ILE A 26 -2.30 5.55 1.64
C ILE A 26 -1.49 6.85 1.65
N VAL A 27 -1.94 7.84 0.88
CA VAL A 27 -1.37 9.19 0.85
C VAL A 27 -2.37 10.18 1.42
N PHE A 28 -1.91 11.02 2.34
CA PHE A 28 -2.73 12.07 2.93
C PHE A 28 -2.47 13.40 2.23
N ILE A 29 -3.53 14.10 1.82
CA ILE A 29 -3.42 15.42 1.19
C ILE A 29 -4.26 16.41 2.00
N THR A 30 -3.63 17.33 2.72
CA THR A 30 -4.34 18.23 3.65
C THR A 30 -3.66 19.58 3.82
N THR A 31 -4.39 20.57 4.33
CA THR A 31 -3.86 21.89 4.70
C THR A 31 -3.30 21.93 6.13
N HIS A 32 -3.58 20.92 6.95
CA HIS A 32 -3.21 20.95 8.36
C HIS A 32 -1.94 20.12 8.60
N GLU A 33 -0.82 20.77 8.94
CA GLU A 33 0.42 20.08 9.31
C GLU A 33 0.29 19.24 10.59
N GLU A 34 -0.46 19.75 11.57
CA GLU A 34 -0.55 19.18 12.92
C GLU A 34 -1.13 17.75 12.95
N LEU A 35 -1.88 17.37 11.91
CA LEU A 35 -2.51 16.05 11.84
C LEU A 35 -1.55 14.94 11.37
N SER A 36 -0.34 15.29 10.91
CA SER A 36 0.73 14.32 10.62
C SER A 36 1.24 13.63 11.89
N PHE A 37 1.21 14.31 13.04
CA PHE A 37 1.58 13.70 14.31
C PHE A 37 0.52 12.67 14.77
N LEU A 38 -0.76 12.96 14.55
CA LEU A 38 -1.86 12.05 14.91
C LEU A 38 -1.80 10.73 14.13
N THR A 39 -1.28 10.71 12.90
CA THR A 39 -1.09 9.45 12.17
C THR A 39 -0.04 8.56 12.84
N LEU A 40 0.99 9.15 13.45
CA LEU A 40 2.01 8.43 14.22
C LEU A 40 1.42 7.85 15.51
N GLU A 41 0.63 8.62 16.25
CA GLU A 41 -0.04 8.15 17.47
C GLU A 41 -0.94 6.94 17.21
N ARG A 42 -1.66 6.95 16.09
CA ARG A 42 -2.52 5.84 15.67
C ARG A 42 -1.75 4.68 15.01
N ARG A 43 -0.43 4.77 14.89
CA ARG A 43 0.44 3.78 14.23
C ARG A 43 0.02 3.48 12.79
N ILE A 44 -0.57 4.45 12.13
CA ILE A 44 -0.85 4.38 10.70
C ILE A 44 0.45 4.72 9.99
N ALA A 45 0.95 3.81 9.15
CA ALA A 45 2.07 4.09 8.26
C ALA A 45 1.52 4.58 6.91
N PRO A 46 1.47 5.90 6.63
CA PRO A 46 1.17 6.40 5.30
C PRO A 46 2.36 6.22 4.35
N LEU A 47 2.08 6.21 3.05
CA LEU A 47 3.08 6.29 1.99
C LEU A 47 3.67 7.71 1.92
N ASP A 48 2.81 8.73 1.89
CA ASP A 48 3.22 10.14 1.91
C ASP A 48 2.18 11.03 2.61
N TYR A 49 2.63 12.21 3.02
CA TYR A 49 1.84 13.28 3.61
C TYR A 49 2.10 14.59 2.86
N ILE A 50 1.16 14.98 2.00
CA ILE A 50 1.24 16.14 1.12
C ILE A 50 0.46 17.31 1.72
N LEU A 51 1.15 18.44 1.88
CA LEU A 51 0.54 19.70 2.30
C LEU A 51 0.01 20.47 1.08
N LYS A 52 -1.27 20.83 1.10
CA LYS A 52 -1.92 21.58 0.02
C LYS A 52 -1.33 22.99 -0.15
N GLU A 53 -0.71 23.54 0.89
CA GLU A 53 -0.09 24.86 0.87
C GLU A 53 1.19 24.93 0.02
N GLN A 54 1.76 23.77 -0.35
CA GLN A 54 2.96 23.70 -1.20
C GLN A 54 2.70 24.11 -2.66
N GLY A 55 1.44 24.38 -3.02
CA GLY A 55 1.05 24.81 -4.36
C GLY A 55 0.72 23.65 -5.30
N PRO A 56 -0.13 23.89 -6.32
CA PRO A 56 -0.70 22.85 -7.16
C PRO A 56 0.34 22.06 -7.96
N ASP A 57 1.40 22.72 -8.46
CA ASP A 57 2.45 22.06 -9.23
C ASP A 57 3.25 21.09 -8.37
N THR A 58 3.65 21.51 -7.16
CA THR A 58 4.38 20.65 -6.22
C THR A 58 3.52 19.48 -5.75
N VAL A 59 2.24 19.73 -5.43
CA VAL A 59 1.29 18.67 -5.06
C VAL A 59 1.16 17.66 -6.21
N LYS A 60 1.04 18.13 -7.45
CA LYS A 60 0.97 17.27 -8.63
C LYS A 60 2.23 16.42 -8.79
N THR A 61 3.42 17.02 -8.70
CA THR A 61 4.69 16.28 -8.80
C THR A 61 4.82 15.20 -7.73
N LYS A 62 4.37 15.47 -6.50
CA LYS A 62 4.36 14.47 -5.43
C LYS A 62 3.41 13.32 -5.70
N ILE A 63 2.17 13.62 -6.11
CA ILE A 63 1.19 12.58 -6.51
C ILE A 63 1.75 11.71 -7.64
N GLU A 64 2.40 12.30 -8.64
CA GLU A 64 3.05 11.52 -9.72
C GLU A 64 4.17 10.62 -9.20
N ALA A 65 4.95 11.09 -8.22
CA ALA A 65 5.99 10.28 -7.58
C ALA A 65 5.39 9.12 -6.77
N ASP A 66 4.33 9.37 -6.00
CA ASP A 66 3.66 8.36 -5.18
C ASP A 66 3.04 7.25 -6.04
N ILE A 67 2.45 7.61 -7.18
CA ILE A 67 1.91 6.64 -8.14
C ILE A 67 3.03 5.76 -8.68
N ARG A 68 4.18 6.33 -9.07
CA ARG A 68 5.33 5.56 -9.56
C ARG A 68 5.88 4.62 -8.49
N ALA A 69 6.06 5.12 -7.27
CA ALA A 69 6.50 4.32 -6.13
C ALA A 69 5.55 3.14 -5.86
N THR A 70 4.24 3.38 -5.91
CA THR A 70 3.22 2.34 -5.73
C THR A 70 3.31 1.29 -6.84
N ILE A 71 3.50 1.69 -8.10
CA ILE A 71 3.68 0.77 -9.22
C ILE A 71 4.91 -0.12 -9.00
N ASP A 72 6.02 0.43 -8.53
CA ASP A 72 7.25 -0.32 -8.31
C ASP A 72 7.12 -1.31 -7.13
N ILE A 73 6.44 -0.91 -6.05
CA ILE A 73 6.06 -1.82 -4.95
C ILE A 73 5.24 -2.99 -5.49
N LEU A 74 4.16 -2.72 -6.23
CA LEU A 74 3.29 -3.77 -6.77
C LEU A 74 4.02 -4.71 -7.75
N LYS A 75 4.95 -4.17 -8.56
CA LYS A 75 5.80 -4.99 -9.43
C LYS A 75 6.71 -5.90 -8.62
N SER A 76 7.37 -5.38 -7.58
CA SER A 76 8.25 -6.20 -6.73
C SER A 76 7.49 -7.34 -6.05
N GLU A 77 6.31 -7.08 -5.51
CA GLU A 77 5.43 -8.10 -4.91
C GLU A 77 5.03 -9.17 -5.95
N ALA A 78 4.67 -8.74 -7.16
CA ALA A 78 4.31 -9.65 -8.24
C ALA A 78 5.50 -10.54 -8.67
N GLU A 79 6.72 -10.00 -8.74
CA GLU A 79 7.93 -10.76 -9.09
C GLU A 79 8.33 -11.76 -7.99
N GLU A 80 8.17 -11.41 -6.71
CA GLU A 80 8.41 -12.35 -5.61
C GLU A 80 7.43 -13.53 -5.66
N HIS A 81 6.15 -13.26 -5.98
CA HIS A 81 5.10 -14.28 -5.99
C HIS A 81 5.06 -15.15 -7.25
N LYS A 82 5.67 -14.72 -8.37
CA LYS A 82 5.82 -15.53 -9.61
C LYS A 82 6.65 -16.80 -9.40
N ASN A 83 7.45 -16.84 -8.35
CA ASN A 83 8.39 -17.92 -8.11
C ASN A 83 7.82 -19.03 -7.23
N ILE A 84 6.51 -19.24 -7.09
CA ILE A 84 5.99 -20.36 -6.28
C ILE A 84 5.00 -21.19 -7.10
N LEU A 85 5.35 -22.45 -7.36
CA LEU A 85 4.50 -23.43 -8.02
C LEU A 85 3.81 -24.30 -6.96
N GLY A 86 2.49 -24.15 -6.85
CA GLY A 86 1.65 -25.02 -6.03
C GLY A 86 1.19 -26.24 -6.83
N TYR A 87 1.41 -27.45 -6.33
CA TYR A 87 0.90 -28.68 -6.95
C TYR A 87 0.40 -29.67 -5.90
N LYS A 88 -0.56 -30.52 -6.30
CA LYS A 88 -1.20 -31.50 -5.42
C LYS A 88 -0.85 -32.92 -5.89
N ILE A 89 -0.33 -33.73 -4.98
CA ILE A 89 -0.10 -35.17 -5.20
C ILE A 89 -0.93 -35.94 -4.18
N GLY A 90 -1.95 -36.67 -4.65
CA GLY A 90 -2.92 -37.33 -3.77
C GLY A 90 -3.65 -36.31 -2.90
N ASN A 91 -3.54 -36.44 -1.57
CA ASN A 91 -4.11 -35.48 -0.61
C ASN A 91 -3.12 -34.40 -0.14
N ALA A 92 -1.85 -34.47 -0.53
CA ALA A 92 -0.83 -33.54 -0.09
C ALA A 92 -0.68 -32.35 -1.06
N LEU A 93 -0.61 -31.14 -0.51
CA LEU A 93 -0.38 -29.90 -1.23
C LEU A 93 1.09 -29.46 -1.02
N PHE A 94 1.78 -29.19 -2.11
CA PHE A 94 3.19 -28.80 -2.11
C PHE A 94 3.35 -27.43 -2.79
N PHE A 95 4.24 -26.60 -2.25
CA PHE A 95 4.63 -25.32 -2.81
C PHE A 95 6.15 -25.32 -3.01
N SER A 96 6.59 -25.17 -4.25
CA SER A 96 8.02 -25.19 -4.61
C SER A 96 8.43 -23.91 -5.33
N PRO A 97 9.60 -23.34 -5.03
CA PRO A 97 10.08 -22.20 -5.78
C PRO A 97 10.28 -22.52 -7.28
N CYS A 98 9.64 -21.76 -8.18
CA CYS A 98 9.55 -22.03 -9.62
C CYS A 98 10.87 -21.81 -10.40
N GLN A 99 11.88 -21.19 -9.78
CA GLN A 99 13.19 -20.92 -10.40
C GLN A 99 14.00 -22.18 -10.80
N ARG A 100 13.50 -23.39 -10.52
CA ARG A 100 14.24 -24.64 -10.77
C ARG A 100 13.41 -25.80 -11.35
N CYS A 101 12.20 -25.55 -11.86
CA CYS A 101 11.35 -26.59 -12.44
C CYS A 101 11.68 -26.82 -13.92
N TYR A 102 12.50 -27.83 -14.23
CA TYR A 102 12.91 -28.14 -15.62
C TYR A 102 11.99 -29.15 -16.34
N TYR A 103 11.41 -30.13 -15.63
CA TYR A 103 10.37 -31.02 -16.14
C TYR A 103 9.72 -31.80 -14.99
N ALA A 104 8.45 -32.14 -15.12
CA ALA A 104 7.78 -33.13 -14.27
C ALA A 104 7.71 -34.45 -15.06
N LYS A 105 8.31 -35.52 -14.51
CA LYS A 105 8.15 -36.88 -15.07
C LYS A 105 6.92 -37.53 -14.43
N TYR A 106 6.02 -38.00 -15.29
CA TYR A 106 4.88 -38.85 -14.95
C TYR A 106 5.34 -40.29 -14.66
#